data_AF-A0A6G6YXG7-F1
#
_entry.id   AF-A0A6G6YXG7-F1
#
_cell.length_a   1.000
_cell.length_b   1.000
_cell.length_c   1.000
_cell.angle_alpha   90.00
_cell.angle_beta   90.00
_cell.angle_gamma   90.00
#
_symmetry.space_group_name_H-M   'P 1'
#
loop_
_entity.id
_entity.type
_entity.pdbx_description
1 polymer ?
#
loop_
_entity_poly.entity_id
_entity_poly.type
_entity_poly.pdbx_seq_one_letter_code
_entity_poly.pdbx_strand_id
1 'polypeptide(L)'
;MDEHPLLRAVAGWPGRCPAQLAFEALGFSIHRAWQEEIGEFCGEKHSELLNRYWDEVAIETMQSLGQGNSDQRAFVIEPQYRSVFLDELFAARPPIELPYRNPPLLRCLLDHTKKVSEDREFRESRITLYSGLQKAEGARLGLDVERRLIKKTDVVPFIDQFCGALGFEARSRNRWRKKVSGGLVFEVGVWLGGNVFRMWSPLKFRIFHVDEPKYAFDTEGTPVLDRLVPGAGMYGRWGSDLDYVLGVRALIELFNAIAGTLVDA
;
A
#
# COMPACT_ATOMS: atom_id res chain seq x y z
N MET A 1 30.18 -6.25 3.31
CA MET A 1 29.06 -5.64 2.58
C MET A 1 28.97 -4.23 3.09
N ASP A 2 29.27 -3.26 2.24
CA ASP A 2 29.13 -1.85 2.61
C ASP A 2 27.67 -1.62 2.98
N GLU A 3 27.43 -1.18 4.20
CA GLU A 3 26.10 -1.11 4.78
C GLU A 3 25.38 0.09 4.16
N HIS A 4 24.62 -0.16 3.09
CA HIS A 4 23.84 0.86 2.38
C HIS A 4 22.99 1.65 3.39
N PRO A 5 23.17 2.98 3.50
CA PRO A 5 22.45 3.81 4.48
C PRO A 5 20.93 3.64 4.39
N LEU A 6 20.40 3.45 3.18
CA LEU A 6 18.98 3.17 3.00
C LEU A 6 18.56 1.85 3.65
N LEU A 7 19.31 0.75 3.44
CA LEU A 7 18.98 -0.56 4.03
C LEU A 7 19.01 -0.51 5.55
N ARG A 8 20.02 0.15 6.12
CA ARG A 8 20.11 0.35 7.58
C ARG A 8 18.90 1.12 8.11
N ALA A 9 18.50 2.19 7.42
CA ALA A 9 17.37 3.01 7.86
C ALA A 9 16.03 2.24 7.77
N VAL A 10 15.76 1.53 6.66
CA VAL A 10 14.51 0.76 6.53
C VAL A 10 14.47 -0.48 7.44
N ALA A 11 15.63 -1.02 7.83
CA ALA A 11 15.71 -2.10 8.81
C ALA A 11 15.23 -1.68 10.21
N GLY A 12 15.27 -0.38 10.52
CA GLY A 12 14.72 0.17 11.76
C GLY A 12 13.20 0.39 11.75
N TRP A 13 12.50 0.15 10.63
CA TRP A 13 11.05 0.37 10.58
C TRP A 13 10.31 -0.52 11.60
N PRO A 14 9.43 0.03 12.46
CA PRO A 14 8.80 -0.73 13.54
C PRO A 14 7.66 -1.66 13.06
N GLY A 15 7.42 -1.71 11.75
CA GLY A 15 6.44 -2.60 11.13
C GLY A 15 5.09 -1.98 10.86
N ARG A 16 4.16 -2.84 10.43
CA ARG A 16 2.81 -2.48 9.97
C ARG A 16 2.00 -1.74 11.03
N CYS A 17 1.91 -2.28 12.25
CA CYS A 17 0.94 -1.83 13.25
C CYS A 17 1.03 -0.32 13.56
N PRO A 18 2.21 0.26 13.86
CA PRO A 18 2.33 1.70 14.06
C PRO A 18 1.91 2.52 12.84
N ALA A 19 2.31 2.12 11.62
CA ALA A 19 1.96 2.84 10.40
C ALA A 19 0.46 2.78 10.12
N GLN A 20 -0.16 1.63 10.37
CA GLN A 20 -1.60 1.43 10.23
C GLN A 20 -2.38 2.31 11.23
N LEU A 21 -1.98 2.32 12.51
CA LEU A 21 -2.62 3.17 13.52
C LEU A 21 -2.50 4.67 13.20
N ALA A 22 -1.33 5.09 12.72
CA ALA A 22 -1.13 6.47 12.27
C ALA A 22 -2.02 6.82 11.08
N PHE A 23 -2.21 5.89 10.14
CA PHE A 23 -3.11 6.05 9.00
C PHE A 23 -4.59 6.12 9.41
N GLU A 24 -5.00 5.27 10.37
CA GLU A 24 -6.35 5.28 10.95
C GLU A 24 -6.64 6.57 11.71
N ALA A 25 -5.64 7.13 12.41
CA ALA A 25 -5.77 8.40 13.13
C ALA A 25 -6.04 9.60 12.18
N LEU A 26 -5.64 9.50 10.91
CA LEU A 26 -5.98 10.46 9.84
C LEU A 26 -7.41 10.27 9.31
N GLY A 27 -8.11 9.24 9.80
CA GLY A 27 -9.50 8.90 9.52
C GLY A 27 -9.68 7.81 8.47
N PHE A 28 -8.63 7.26 7.89
CA PHE A 28 -8.76 6.26 6.83
C PHE A 28 -9.10 4.89 7.41
N SER A 29 -10.23 4.31 7.01
CA SER A 29 -10.82 3.13 7.65
C SER A 29 -11.17 2.00 6.69
N ILE A 30 -11.16 2.24 5.37
CA ILE A 30 -11.56 1.23 4.38
C ILE A 30 -10.66 -0.01 4.42
N HIS A 31 -9.36 0.17 4.68
CA HIS A 31 -8.43 -0.94 4.82
C HIS A 31 -8.76 -1.83 6.03
N ARG A 32 -9.24 -1.23 7.15
CA ARG A 32 -9.67 -1.95 8.34
C ARG A 32 -10.93 -2.76 8.06
N ALA A 33 -11.92 -2.17 7.39
CA ALA A 33 -13.14 -2.88 6.98
C ALA A 33 -12.81 -4.09 6.08
N TRP A 34 -11.77 -3.98 5.24
CA TRP A 34 -11.27 -5.12 4.46
C TRP A 34 -10.61 -6.19 5.34
N GLN A 35 -9.79 -5.80 6.31
CA GLN A 35 -9.18 -6.76 7.24
C GLN A 35 -10.24 -7.49 8.07
N GLU A 36 -11.30 -6.82 8.48
CA GLU A 36 -12.46 -7.40 9.17
C GLU A 36 -13.20 -8.40 8.29
N GLU A 37 -13.52 -8.03 7.04
CA GLU A 37 -14.15 -8.93 6.05
C GLU A 37 -13.31 -10.22 5.86
N ILE A 38 -11.99 -10.09 5.77
CA ILE A 38 -11.07 -11.23 5.65
C ILE A 38 -11.05 -12.06 6.93
N GLY A 39 -11.03 -11.40 8.10
CA GLY A 39 -11.07 -12.06 9.40
C GLY A 39 -12.34 -12.90 9.58
N GLU A 40 -13.50 -12.35 9.22
CA GLU A 40 -14.78 -13.06 9.21
C GLU A 40 -14.76 -14.24 8.23
N PHE A 41 -14.21 -14.04 7.02
CA PHE A 41 -14.13 -15.08 6.00
C PHE A 41 -13.22 -16.24 6.39
N CYS A 42 -12.03 -15.94 6.92
CA CYS A 42 -11.08 -16.95 7.40
C CYS A 42 -11.51 -17.57 8.73
N GLY A 43 -12.41 -16.93 9.46
CA GLY A 43 -12.88 -17.32 10.78
C GLY A 43 -11.97 -16.85 11.91
N GLU A 44 -12.55 -16.48 13.05
CA GLU A 44 -11.85 -15.86 14.21
C GLU A 44 -10.65 -16.64 14.71
N LYS A 45 -10.68 -17.99 14.60
CA LYS A 45 -9.59 -18.88 15.00
C LYS A 45 -8.29 -18.64 14.21
N HIS A 46 -8.36 -17.98 13.06
CA HIS A 46 -7.20 -17.66 12.22
C HIS A 46 -6.75 -16.20 12.34
N SER A 47 -7.35 -15.40 13.22
CA SER A 47 -7.06 -13.97 13.37
C SER A 47 -5.60 -13.70 13.76
N GLU A 48 -5.05 -14.45 14.71
CA GLU A 48 -3.63 -14.34 15.12
C GLU A 48 -2.69 -14.73 13.97
N LEU A 49 -3.02 -15.81 13.26
CA LEU A 49 -2.24 -16.29 12.11
C LEU A 49 -2.22 -15.26 10.97
N LEU A 50 -3.37 -14.65 10.66
CA LEU A 50 -3.51 -13.60 9.65
C LEU A 50 -2.69 -12.36 10.02
N ASN A 51 -2.81 -11.88 11.26
CA ASN A 51 -2.07 -10.71 11.71
C ASN A 51 -0.57 -10.95 11.65
N ARG A 52 -0.09 -12.10 12.16
CA ARG A 52 1.32 -12.47 12.05
C ARG A 52 1.78 -12.51 10.59
N TYR A 53 1.03 -13.18 9.73
CA TYR A 53 1.35 -13.23 8.30
C TYR A 53 1.48 -11.84 7.67
N TRP A 54 0.55 -10.92 7.95
CA TRP A 54 0.62 -9.56 7.45
C TRP A 54 1.80 -8.76 8.00
N ASP A 55 2.13 -8.92 9.28
CA ASP A 55 3.28 -8.25 9.91
C ASP A 55 4.60 -8.71 9.28
N GLU A 56 4.74 -10.02 9.07
CA GLU A 56 5.92 -10.65 8.50
C GLU A 56 6.13 -10.23 7.03
N VAL A 57 5.05 -10.22 6.23
CA VAL A 57 5.06 -9.75 4.84
C VAL A 57 5.43 -8.27 4.76
N ALA A 58 4.91 -7.45 5.67
CA ALA A 58 5.19 -6.02 5.69
C ALA A 58 6.68 -5.73 5.96
N ILE A 59 7.27 -6.39 6.97
CA ILE A 59 8.69 -6.21 7.30
C ILE A 59 9.58 -6.63 6.13
N GLU A 60 9.37 -7.82 5.56
CA GLU A 60 10.15 -8.28 4.41
C GLU A 60 9.99 -7.35 3.19
N THR A 61 8.78 -6.84 2.96
CA THR A 61 8.50 -5.87 1.87
C THR A 61 9.28 -4.58 2.08
N MET A 62 9.31 -4.03 3.30
CA MET A 62 10.05 -2.81 3.61
C MET A 62 11.56 -3.01 3.44
N GLN A 63 12.11 -4.10 4.00
CA GLN A 63 13.55 -4.36 3.99
C GLN A 63 14.07 -4.82 2.61
N SER A 64 13.22 -5.37 1.76
CA SER A 64 13.53 -5.65 0.34
C SER A 64 13.29 -4.44 -0.57
N LEU A 65 13.05 -3.26 0.01
CA LEU A 65 12.80 -2.03 -0.72
C LEU A 65 11.61 -2.09 -1.69
N GLY A 66 10.60 -2.93 -1.37
CA GLY A 66 9.45 -3.20 -2.23
C GLY A 66 9.77 -4.07 -3.45
N GLN A 67 11.02 -4.51 -3.61
CA GLN A 67 11.52 -5.31 -4.75
C GLN A 67 11.56 -6.81 -4.43
N GLY A 68 10.68 -7.25 -3.54
CA GLY A 68 10.50 -8.64 -3.16
C GLY A 68 9.07 -9.14 -3.37
N ASN A 69 8.91 -10.45 -3.32
CA ASN A 69 7.63 -11.13 -3.23
C ASN A 69 7.70 -12.19 -2.13
N SER A 70 7.27 -11.82 -0.93
CA SER A 70 7.26 -12.68 0.25
C SER A 70 6.48 -13.98 0.06
N ASP A 71 5.41 -13.99 -0.74
CA ASP A 71 4.62 -15.20 -1.02
C ASP A 71 5.32 -16.18 -1.97
N GLN A 72 6.28 -15.70 -2.74
CA GLN A 72 7.09 -16.50 -3.66
C GLN A 72 8.49 -16.76 -3.15
N ARG A 73 8.86 -16.18 -1.99
CA ARG A 73 10.23 -16.16 -1.46
C ARG A 73 11.25 -15.69 -2.51
N ALA A 74 10.85 -14.72 -3.34
CA ALA A 74 11.66 -14.19 -4.43
C ALA A 74 12.05 -12.74 -4.14
N PHE A 75 13.35 -12.47 -3.99
CA PHE A 75 13.87 -11.16 -3.60
C PHE A 75 14.93 -10.69 -4.60
N VAL A 76 14.75 -9.48 -5.15
CA VAL A 76 15.82 -8.81 -5.92
C VAL A 76 16.86 -8.23 -4.97
N ILE A 77 16.40 -7.74 -3.82
CA ILE A 77 17.20 -7.24 -2.71
C ILE A 77 16.87 -8.10 -1.50
N GLU A 78 17.85 -8.85 -1.02
CA GLU A 78 17.69 -9.72 0.15
C GLU A 78 17.45 -8.85 1.40
N PRO A 79 16.33 -9.08 2.12
CA PRO A 79 16.08 -8.37 3.37
C PRO A 79 17.04 -8.85 4.46
N GLN A 80 17.37 -7.99 5.43
CA GLN A 80 18.17 -8.41 6.59
C GLN A 80 17.37 -9.37 7.48
N TYR A 81 16.08 -9.11 7.61
CA TYR A 81 15.10 -9.97 8.24
C TYR A 81 14.44 -10.88 7.20
N ARG A 82 14.60 -12.19 7.39
CA ARG A 82 13.91 -13.21 6.60
C ARG A 82 13.03 -14.04 7.54
N SER A 83 11.74 -14.06 7.25
CA SER A 83 10.76 -14.72 8.11
C SER A 83 10.84 -16.24 7.99
N VAL A 84 11.28 -16.90 9.06
CA VAL A 84 11.23 -18.36 9.19
C VAL A 84 9.79 -18.85 9.09
N PHE A 85 8.84 -18.10 9.65
CA PHE A 85 7.42 -18.42 9.60
C PHE A 85 6.89 -18.43 8.15
N LEU A 86 7.27 -17.46 7.33
CA LEU A 86 6.88 -17.46 5.91
C LEU A 86 7.60 -18.55 5.11
N ASP A 87 8.84 -18.89 5.47
CA ASP A 87 9.56 -20.03 4.88
C ASP A 87 8.84 -21.37 5.20
N GLU A 88 8.38 -21.57 6.44
CA GLU A 88 7.59 -22.74 6.85
C GLU A 88 6.25 -22.82 6.11
N LEU A 89 5.52 -21.71 6.00
CA LEU A 89 4.27 -21.65 5.24
C LEU A 89 4.49 -21.92 3.75
N PHE A 90 5.56 -21.40 3.16
CA PHE A 90 5.91 -21.64 1.77
C PHE A 90 6.24 -23.12 1.52
N ALA A 91 7.02 -23.74 2.42
CA ALA A 91 7.37 -25.16 2.34
C ALA A 91 6.15 -26.08 2.50
N ALA A 92 5.18 -25.70 3.32
CA ALA A 92 3.93 -26.43 3.53
C ALA A 92 2.88 -26.19 2.41
N ARG A 93 3.14 -25.29 1.47
CA ARG A 93 2.13 -24.87 0.48
C ARG A 93 1.81 -26.02 -0.50
N PRO A 94 0.53 -26.27 -0.80
CA PRO A 94 0.16 -27.18 -1.88
C PRO A 94 0.65 -26.67 -3.25
N PRO A 95 0.69 -27.53 -4.29
CA PRO A 95 0.97 -27.10 -5.65
C PRO A 95 0.11 -25.91 -6.07
N ILE A 96 0.72 -24.96 -6.80
CA ILE A 96 0.01 -23.78 -7.29
C ILE A 96 -1.12 -24.21 -8.23
N GLU A 97 -2.34 -23.82 -7.88
CA GLU A 97 -3.52 -24.05 -8.72
C GLU A 97 -3.59 -22.99 -9.83
N LEU A 98 -3.51 -23.41 -11.10
CA LEU A 98 -3.78 -22.52 -12.23
C LEU A 98 -5.25 -22.06 -12.20
N PRO A 99 -5.57 -20.80 -12.55
CA PRO A 99 -4.70 -19.78 -13.18
C PRO A 99 -3.94 -18.86 -12.20
N TYR A 100 -3.97 -19.13 -10.89
CA TYR A 100 -3.42 -18.24 -9.87
C TYR A 100 -1.90 -18.35 -9.76
N ARG A 101 -1.14 -17.48 -10.43
CA ARG A 101 0.33 -17.59 -10.52
C ARG A 101 1.08 -17.25 -9.23
N ASN A 102 0.52 -16.36 -8.40
CA ASN A 102 1.18 -15.81 -7.21
C ASN A 102 0.20 -15.79 -6.01
N PRO A 103 -0.30 -16.94 -5.56
CA PRO A 103 -1.29 -16.97 -4.48
C PRO A 103 -0.64 -16.60 -3.13
N PRO A 104 -1.39 -15.95 -2.22
CA PRO A 104 -0.97 -15.81 -0.83
C PRO A 104 -0.61 -17.15 -0.20
N LEU A 105 0.31 -17.15 0.76
CA LEU A 105 0.70 -18.38 1.47
C LEU A 105 -0.43 -18.99 2.30
N LEU A 106 -1.31 -18.16 2.86
CA LEU A 106 -2.45 -18.63 3.63
C LEU A 106 -3.61 -19.06 2.72
N ARG A 107 -4.06 -20.30 2.90
CA ARG A 107 -5.12 -20.89 2.08
C ARG A 107 -6.42 -20.08 2.10
N CYS A 108 -6.82 -19.56 3.27
CA CYS A 108 -8.07 -18.80 3.38
C CYS A 108 -8.03 -17.48 2.58
N LEU A 109 -6.87 -16.83 2.43
CA LEU A 109 -6.71 -15.64 1.58
C LEU A 109 -6.81 -15.99 0.09
N LEU A 110 -6.27 -17.14 -0.31
CA LEU A 110 -6.45 -17.66 -1.67
C LEU A 110 -7.93 -17.97 -1.94
N ASP A 111 -8.60 -18.66 -1.02
CA ASP A 111 -10.01 -19.01 -1.16
C ASP A 111 -10.91 -17.76 -1.20
N HIS A 112 -10.56 -16.71 -0.44
CA HIS A 112 -11.22 -15.40 -0.55
C HIS A 112 -11.00 -14.80 -1.94
N THR A 113 -9.76 -14.78 -2.43
CA THR A 113 -9.44 -14.27 -3.78
C THR A 113 -10.24 -14.99 -4.86
N LYS A 114 -10.34 -16.32 -4.77
CA LYS A 114 -11.17 -17.14 -5.66
C LYS A 114 -12.63 -16.74 -5.58
N LYS A 115 -13.19 -16.62 -4.37
CA LYS A 115 -14.58 -16.22 -4.18
C LYS A 115 -14.87 -14.87 -4.82
N VAL A 116 -13.98 -13.90 -4.69
CA VAL A 116 -14.12 -12.57 -5.33
C VAL A 116 -14.13 -12.67 -6.88
N SER A 117 -13.31 -13.57 -7.43
CA SER A 117 -13.22 -13.77 -8.88
C SER A 117 -14.38 -14.59 -9.46
N GLU A 118 -14.83 -15.62 -8.74
CA GLU A 118 -15.72 -16.66 -9.26
C GLU A 118 -17.18 -16.44 -8.85
N ASP A 119 -17.44 -15.89 -7.67
CA ASP A 119 -18.79 -15.62 -7.17
C ASP A 119 -19.21 -14.18 -7.52
N ARG A 120 -20.13 -14.06 -8.48
CA ARG A 120 -20.64 -12.77 -8.96
C ARG A 120 -21.42 -12.04 -7.86
N GLU A 121 -22.28 -12.73 -7.13
CA GLU A 121 -23.11 -12.13 -6.09
C GLU A 121 -22.24 -11.59 -4.95
N PHE A 122 -21.27 -12.39 -4.52
CA PHE A 122 -20.28 -11.94 -3.55
C PHE A 122 -19.52 -10.72 -4.06
N ARG A 123 -19.04 -10.74 -5.31
CA ARG A 123 -18.33 -9.59 -5.90
C ARG A 123 -19.18 -8.32 -5.96
N GLU A 124 -20.44 -8.41 -6.38
CA GLU A 124 -21.35 -7.26 -6.50
C GLU A 124 -21.72 -6.68 -5.14
N SER A 125 -21.94 -7.54 -4.14
CA SER A 125 -22.18 -7.11 -2.75
C SER A 125 -20.98 -6.34 -2.18
N ARG A 126 -19.75 -6.82 -2.43
CA ARG A 126 -18.52 -6.12 -2.03
C ARG A 126 -18.38 -4.78 -2.72
N ILE A 127 -18.63 -4.70 -4.03
CA ILE A 127 -18.56 -3.42 -4.76
C ILE A 127 -19.51 -2.40 -4.10
N THR A 128 -20.75 -2.80 -3.83
CA THR A 128 -21.74 -1.94 -3.16
C THR A 128 -21.26 -1.47 -1.79
N LEU A 129 -20.73 -2.39 -0.97
CA LEU A 129 -20.19 -2.07 0.36
C LEU A 129 -19.07 -1.03 0.29
N TYR A 130 -18.04 -1.30 -0.50
CA TYR A 130 -16.87 -0.41 -0.56
C TYR A 130 -17.16 0.92 -1.23
N SER A 131 -18.02 0.97 -2.25
CA SER A 131 -18.48 2.25 -2.80
C SER A 131 -19.25 3.08 -1.77
N GLY A 132 -20.04 2.44 -0.90
CA GLY A 132 -20.69 3.10 0.24
C GLY A 132 -19.67 3.69 1.22
N LEU A 133 -18.66 2.91 1.59
CA LEU A 133 -17.58 3.35 2.49
C LEU A 133 -16.76 4.49 1.89
N GLN A 134 -16.40 4.42 0.60
CA GLN A 134 -15.67 5.48 -0.10
C GLN A 134 -16.44 6.80 -0.11
N LYS A 135 -17.75 6.75 -0.39
CA LYS A 135 -18.60 7.94 -0.35
C LYS A 135 -18.66 8.55 1.05
N ALA A 136 -18.87 7.72 2.08
CA ALA A 136 -18.96 8.18 3.46
C ALA A 136 -17.62 8.77 3.95
N GLU A 137 -16.51 8.10 3.65
CA GLU A 137 -15.17 8.54 4.03
C GLU A 137 -14.75 9.82 3.28
N GLY A 138 -15.02 9.90 1.97
CA GLY A 138 -14.79 11.10 1.17
C GLY A 138 -15.54 12.32 1.71
N ALA A 139 -16.82 12.15 2.09
CA ALA A 139 -17.61 13.21 2.71
C ALA A 139 -17.04 13.62 4.08
N ARG A 140 -16.67 12.66 4.94
CA ARG A 140 -16.07 12.93 6.26
C ARG A 140 -14.74 13.67 6.16
N LEU A 141 -13.94 13.37 5.13
CA LEU A 141 -12.66 14.02 4.86
C LEU A 141 -12.80 15.36 4.12
N GLY A 142 -14.02 15.82 3.84
CA GLY A 142 -14.31 17.09 3.18
C GLY A 142 -13.80 17.13 1.74
N LEU A 143 -13.75 15.98 1.04
CA LEU A 143 -13.34 15.95 -0.35
C LEU A 143 -14.46 16.47 -1.23
N ASP A 144 -14.19 17.61 -1.86
CA ASP A 144 -15.05 18.18 -2.90
C ASP A 144 -14.36 18.04 -4.25
N VAL A 145 -15.05 17.40 -5.20
CA VAL A 145 -14.57 17.19 -6.56
C VAL A 145 -15.56 17.84 -7.52
N GLU A 146 -15.63 19.18 -7.45
CA GLU A 146 -16.48 19.99 -8.33
C GLU A 146 -16.12 19.82 -9.81
N ARG A 147 -14.83 19.60 -10.11
CA ARG A 147 -14.33 19.45 -11.47
C ARG A 147 -14.13 17.99 -11.84
N ARG A 148 -14.75 17.60 -12.95
CA ARG A 148 -14.57 16.27 -13.54
C ARG A 148 -13.11 15.98 -13.88
N LEU A 149 -12.60 14.82 -13.50
CA LEU A 149 -11.25 14.37 -13.83
C LEU A 149 -11.25 13.70 -15.21
N ILE A 150 -10.79 14.40 -16.24
CA ILE A 150 -10.79 13.90 -17.62
C ILE A 150 -9.42 13.31 -17.99
N LYS A 151 -8.34 13.95 -17.52
CA LYS A 151 -6.95 13.56 -17.75
C LYS A 151 -6.25 13.26 -16.43
N LYS A 152 -5.23 12.40 -16.43
CA LYS A 152 -4.43 12.13 -15.21
C LYS A 152 -3.79 13.38 -14.63
N THR A 153 -3.51 14.37 -15.48
CA THR A 153 -3.00 15.68 -15.04
C THR A 153 -3.99 16.46 -14.18
N ASP A 154 -5.29 16.16 -14.25
CA ASP A 154 -6.33 16.91 -13.54
C ASP A 154 -6.30 16.64 -12.03
N VAL A 155 -5.64 15.55 -11.59
CA VAL A 155 -5.45 15.26 -10.17
C VAL A 155 -4.26 15.99 -9.54
N VAL A 156 -3.35 16.57 -10.36
CA VAL A 156 -2.13 17.22 -9.87
C VAL A 156 -2.41 18.31 -8.83
N PRO A 157 -3.43 19.20 -9.00
CA PRO A 157 -3.75 20.20 -7.98
C PRO A 157 -4.13 19.60 -6.62
N PHE A 158 -4.83 18.46 -6.61
CA PHE A 158 -5.15 17.74 -5.36
C PHE A 158 -3.89 17.15 -4.74
N ILE A 159 -2.99 16.60 -5.54
CA ILE A 159 -1.70 16.07 -5.06
C ILE A 159 -0.85 17.19 -4.49
N ASP A 160 -0.74 18.33 -5.18
CA ASP A 160 -0.05 19.53 -4.68
C ASP A 160 -0.59 19.93 -3.30
N GLN A 161 -1.92 20.00 -3.16
CA GLN A 161 -2.58 20.33 -1.89
C GLN A 161 -2.25 19.31 -0.79
N PHE A 162 -2.41 18.01 -1.05
CA PHE A 162 -2.19 16.96 -0.06
C PHE A 162 -0.72 16.87 0.35
N CYS A 163 0.20 16.84 -0.63
CA CYS A 163 1.64 16.86 -0.39
C CYS A 163 2.06 18.10 0.41
N GLY A 164 1.56 19.28 0.03
CA GLY A 164 1.87 20.54 0.71
C GLY A 164 1.40 20.54 2.17
N ALA A 165 0.19 20.05 2.44
CA ALA A 165 -0.35 19.94 3.80
C ALA A 165 0.48 19.00 4.70
N LEU A 166 1.16 18.02 4.11
CA LEU A 166 2.02 17.06 4.81
C LEU A 166 3.49 17.47 4.86
N GLY A 167 3.83 18.67 4.37
CA GLY A 167 5.19 19.20 4.38
C GLY A 167 6.10 18.61 3.30
N PHE A 168 5.54 18.05 2.22
CA PHE A 168 6.34 17.72 1.03
C PHE A 168 6.54 18.98 0.19
N GLU A 169 7.78 19.20 -0.22
CA GLU A 169 8.16 20.31 -1.11
C GLU A 169 8.07 19.88 -2.57
N ALA A 170 7.42 20.70 -3.40
CA ALA A 170 7.41 20.50 -4.84
C ALA A 170 8.84 20.63 -5.41
N ARG A 171 9.31 19.60 -6.14
CA ARG A 171 10.61 19.61 -6.84
C ARG A 171 10.47 19.80 -8.34
N SER A 172 9.39 19.29 -8.91
CA SER A 172 9.02 19.47 -10.30
C SER A 172 7.49 19.41 -10.41
N ARG A 173 6.97 19.65 -11.62
CA ARG A 173 5.53 19.60 -11.92
C ARG A 173 4.83 18.29 -11.51
N ASN A 174 5.57 17.21 -11.30
CA ASN A 174 5.02 15.89 -11.03
C ASN A 174 5.76 15.14 -9.92
N ARG A 175 6.51 15.85 -9.06
CA ARG A 175 7.25 15.24 -7.95
C ARG A 175 7.30 16.15 -6.73
N TRP A 176 7.04 15.55 -5.58
CA TRP A 176 7.06 16.17 -4.27
C TRP A 176 7.98 15.37 -3.36
N ARG A 177 8.78 16.05 -2.53
CA ARG A 177 9.74 15.39 -1.64
C ARG A 177 9.62 15.89 -0.22
N LYS A 178 9.73 14.95 0.72
CA LYS A 178 9.88 15.25 2.15
C LYS A 178 11.17 14.60 2.63
N LYS A 179 12.05 15.39 3.23
CA LYS A 179 13.22 14.86 3.93
C LYS A 179 12.79 14.48 5.34
N VAL A 180 13.24 13.33 5.81
CA VAL A 180 13.03 12.88 7.19
C VAL A 180 14.39 12.62 7.85
N SER A 181 14.40 12.17 9.11
CA SER A 181 15.63 11.91 9.86
C SER A 181 16.52 10.86 9.15
N GLY A 182 17.81 10.83 9.52
CA GLY A 182 18.74 9.83 8.99
C GLY A 182 19.03 9.95 7.49
N GLY A 183 18.82 11.13 6.88
CA GLY A 183 19.13 11.35 5.47
C GLY A 183 18.14 10.71 4.48
N LEU A 184 17.00 10.20 4.96
CA LEU A 184 15.97 9.61 4.11
C LEU A 184 15.13 10.69 3.40
N VAL A 185 14.73 10.37 2.18
CA VAL A 185 13.87 11.19 1.34
C VAL A 185 12.70 10.37 0.83
N PHE A 186 11.50 10.84 1.14
CA PHE A 186 10.24 10.32 0.65
C PHE A 186 9.81 11.15 -0.55
N GLU A 187 9.71 10.52 -1.72
CA GLU A 187 9.27 11.16 -2.96
C GLU A 187 7.93 10.58 -3.40
N VAL A 188 6.95 11.46 -3.58
CA VAL A 188 5.70 11.18 -4.30
C VAL A 188 5.90 11.67 -5.72
N GLY A 189 5.75 10.78 -6.69
CA GLY A 189 5.80 11.08 -8.12
C GLY A 189 4.47 10.78 -8.78
N VAL A 190 4.21 11.43 -9.92
CA VAL A 190 3.00 11.17 -10.73
C VAL A 190 3.38 10.81 -12.15
N TRP A 191 2.80 9.71 -12.64
CA TRP A 191 2.85 9.32 -14.03
C TRP A 191 1.71 9.97 -14.81
N LEU A 192 2.04 10.97 -15.63
CA LEU A 192 1.08 11.83 -16.33
C LEU A 192 0.59 11.27 -17.68
N GLY A 193 0.98 10.05 -18.05
CA GLY A 193 0.58 9.42 -19.30
C GLY A 193 -0.81 8.77 -19.25
N GLY A 194 -1.57 8.85 -20.35
CA GLY A 194 -2.81 8.07 -20.54
C GLY A 194 -4.07 8.59 -19.83
N ASN A 195 -5.14 7.79 -19.91
CA ASN A 195 -6.47 8.11 -19.38
C ASN A 195 -6.60 7.70 -17.89
N VAL A 196 -7.28 8.52 -17.09
CA VAL A 196 -7.54 8.36 -15.63
C VAL A 196 -8.15 6.99 -15.30
N PHE A 197 -9.08 6.52 -16.14
CA PHE A 197 -9.89 5.33 -15.86
C PHE A 197 -9.37 4.04 -16.53
N ARG A 198 -8.25 4.10 -17.27
CA ARG A 198 -7.72 2.94 -18.01
C ARG A 198 -6.46 2.31 -17.43
N MET A 199 -5.90 2.83 -16.34
CA MET A 199 -4.66 2.29 -15.76
C MET A 199 -4.58 2.56 -14.26
N TRP A 200 -3.87 1.66 -13.57
CA TRP A 200 -3.27 1.70 -12.23
C TRP A 200 -3.01 3.10 -11.63
N SER A 201 -2.91 3.15 -10.29
CA SER A 201 -2.56 4.36 -9.50
C SER A 201 -1.62 5.30 -10.26
N PRO A 202 -1.94 6.60 -10.38
CA PRO A 202 -1.04 7.55 -11.03
C PRO A 202 0.23 7.79 -10.19
N LEU A 203 0.25 7.31 -8.95
CA LEU A 203 1.27 7.59 -7.96
C LEU A 203 2.44 6.60 -8.08
N LYS A 204 3.63 7.17 -7.98
CA LYS A 204 4.88 6.47 -7.82
C LYS A 204 5.48 6.88 -6.49
N PHE A 205 5.81 5.93 -5.63
CA PHE A 205 6.39 6.21 -4.32
C PHE A 205 7.83 5.76 -4.29
N ARG A 206 8.72 6.63 -3.80
CA ARG A 206 10.14 6.33 -3.69
C ARG A 206 10.69 6.71 -2.33
N ILE A 207 11.48 5.83 -1.72
CA ILE A 207 12.26 6.11 -0.51
C ILE A 207 13.73 5.92 -0.87
N PHE A 208 14.56 6.93 -0.65
CA PHE A 208 16.00 6.84 -0.92
C PHE A 208 16.80 7.65 0.08
N HIS A 209 18.08 7.32 0.24
CA HIS A 209 19.01 8.11 1.04
C HIS A 209 19.61 9.24 0.19
N VAL A 210 19.84 10.42 0.79
CA VAL A 210 20.40 11.60 0.08
C VAL A 210 21.73 11.32 -0.61
N ASP A 211 22.55 10.44 -0.02
CA ASP A 211 23.86 10.08 -0.55
C ASP A 211 23.79 9.00 -1.66
N GLU A 212 22.69 8.25 -1.72
CA GLU A 212 22.51 7.13 -2.66
C GLU A 212 21.18 7.21 -3.44
N PRO A 213 20.86 8.32 -4.14
CA PRO A 213 19.52 8.55 -4.71
C PRO A 213 19.12 7.59 -5.85
N LYS A 214 20.07 6.81 -6.38
CA LYS A 214 19.83 5.77 -7.38
C LYS A 214 19.39 4.45 -6.75
N TYR A 215 19.78 4.21 -5.49
CA TYR A 215 19.39 3.03 -4.73
C TYR A 215 18.17 3.39 -3.89
N ALA A 216 17.02 2.82 -4.24
CA ALA A 216 15.73 3.29 -3.73
C ALA A 216 14.74 2.14 -3.53
N PHE A 217 13.91 2.28 -2.50
CA PHE A 217 12.56 1.76 -2.53
C PHE A 217 11.83 2.45 -3.68
N ASP A 218 11.29 1.69 -4.61
CA ASP A 218 10.55 2.22 -5.74
C ASP A 218 9.34 1.34 -6.03
N THR A 219 8.15 1.93 -5.93
CA THR A 219 6.91 1.24 -6.24
C THR A 219 5.96 2.09 -7.07
N GLU A 220 5.28 1.42 -7.99
CA GLU A 220 4.14 1.95 -8.72
C GLU A 220 2.86 1.55 -7.99
N GLY A 221 2.24 2.53 -7.33
CA GLY A 221 0.86 2.41 -6.86
C GLY A 221 0.61 1.53 -5.64
N THR A 222 -0.57 0.89 -5.67
CA THR A 222 -1.22 0.19 -4.57
C THR A 222 -0.60 -1.14 -4.13
N PRO A 223 -0.07 -2.01 -5.02
CA PRO A 223 0.30 -3.38 -4.62
C PRO A 223 1.35 -3.48 -3.52
N VAL A 224 2.36 -2.62 -3.50
CA VAL A 224 3.39 -2.65 -2.45
C VAL A 224 2.88 -2.01 -1.17
N LEU A 225 2.11 -0.92 -1.25
CA LEU A 225 1.47 -0.34 -0.07
C LEU A 225 0.46 -1.29 0.57
N ASP A 226 -0.23 -2.12 -0.21
CA ASP A 226 -1.12 -3.18 0.29
C ASP A 226 -0.37 -4.28 1.05
N ARG A 227 0.90 -4.54 0.70
CA ARG A 227 1.77 -5.45 1.46
C ARG A 227 2.30 -4.82 2.76
N LEU A 228 2.47 -3.51 2.79
CA LEU A 228 2.87 -2.78 4.00
C LEU A 228 1.71 -2.58 4.96
N VAL A 229 0.51 -2.28 4.45
CA VAL A 229 -0.76 -2.18 5.17
C VAL A 229 -1.86 -2.90 4.38
N PRO A 230 -2.27 -4.12 4.78
CA PRO A 230 -3.28 -4.92 4.10
C PRO A 230 -4.60 -4.18 3.94
N GLY A 231 -5.18 -4.22 2.75
CA GLY A 231 -6.42 -3.54 2.42
C GLY A 231 -6.22 -2.12 1.90
N ALA A 232 -5.00 -1.57 1.92
CA ALA A 232 -4.71 -0.28 1.27
C ALA A 232 -5.02 -0.32 -0.23
N GLY A 233 -4.96 -1.49 -0.87
CA GLY A 233 -5.36 -1.73 -2.25
C GLY A 233 -6.83 -1.36 -2.54
N MET A 234 -7.69 -1.31 -1.53
CA MET A 234 -9.10 -0.94 -1.68
C MET A 234 -9.30 0.53 -2.05
N TYR A 235 -8.33 1.40 -1.74
CA TYR A 235 -8.27 2.78 -2.21
C TYR A 235 -7.92 2.90 -3.71
N GLY A 236 -7.44 1.82 -4.34
CA GLY A 236 -7.18 1.75 -5.77
C GLY A 236 -8.40 1.46 -6.65
N ARG A 237 -9.58 1.23 -6.05
CA ARG A 237 -10.83 0.98 -6.78
C ARG A 237 -11.53 2.30 -7.09
N TRP A 238 -11.52 2.72 -8.34
CA TRP A 238 -12.09 4.01 -8.73
C TRP A 238 -13.35 3.80 -9.59
N GLY A 239 -14.51 4.13 -9.03
CA GLY A 239 -15.78 4.17 -9.76
C GLY A 239 -16.22 5.59 -10.13
N SER A 240 -15.65 6.59 -9.46
CA SER A 240 -15.98 8.01 -9.62
C SER A 240 -14.76 8.91 -9.43
N ASP A 241 -14.90 10.19 -9.77
CA ASP A 241 -13.86 11.20 -9.52
C ASP A 241 -13.56 11.35 -8.03
N LEU A 242 -14.59 11.24 -7.17
CA LEU A 242 -14.44 11.24 -5.71
C LEU A 242 -13.57 10.08 -5.23
N ASP A 243 -13.86 8.85 -5.69
CA ASP A 243 -13.09 7.66 -5.30
C ASP A 243 -11.63 7.77 -5.74
N TYR A 244 -11.41 8.39 -6.90
CA TYR A 244 -10.07 8.63 -7.42
C TYR A 244 -9.27 9.61 -6.55
N VAL A 245 -9.86 10.76 -6.21
CA VAL A 245 -9.22 11.76 -5.33
C VAL A 245 -9.01 11.19 -3.93
N LEU A 246 -10.02 10.49 -3.37
CA LEU A 246 -9.91 9.80 -2.08
C LEU A 246 -8.76 8.79 -2.11
N GLY A 247 -8.68 7.96 -3.15
CA GLY A 247 -7.62 6.98 -3.30
C GLY A 247 -6.24 7.62 -3.36
N VAL A 248 -6.09 8.69 -4.13
CA VAL A 248 -4.84 9.46 -4.19
C VAL A 248 -4.46 10.03 -2.83
N ARG A 249 -5.40 10.65 -2.11
CA ARG A 249 -5.15 11.19 -0.78
C ARG A 249 -4.72 10.08 0.19
N ALA A 250 -5.48 9.00 0.25
CA ALA A 250 -5.23 7.86 1.13
C ALA A 250 -3.84 7.27 0.94
N LEU A 251 -3.40 7.06 -0.29
CA LEU A 251 -2.07 6.48 -0.56
C LEU A 251 -0.93 7.45 -0.21
N ILE A 252 -1.10 8.75 -0.43
CA ILE A 252 -0.11 9.77 -0.01
C ILE A 252 -0.01 9.83 1.51
N GLU A 253 -1.16 9.86 2.19
CA GLU A 253 -1.26 9.91 3.66
C GLU A 253 -0.68 8.64 4.31
N LEU A 254 -0.97 7.45 3.75
CA LEU A 254 -0.36 6.20 4.18
C LEU A 254 1.17 6.22 3.99
N PHE A 255 1.65 6.69 2.85
CA PHE A 255 3.09 6.82 2.60
C PHE A 255 3.76 7.78 3.59
N ASN A 256 3.09 8.88 3.94
CA ASN A 256 3.54 9.81 4.97
C ASN A 256 3.48 9.20 6.39
N ALA A 257 2.47 8.38 6.69
CA ALA A 257 2.36 7.66 7.97
C ALA A 257 3.54 6.68 8.15
N ILE A 258 3.90 5.94 7.09
CA ILE A 258 5.11 5.10 7.06
C ILE A 258 6.37 5.94 7.28
N ALA A 259 6.45 7.12 6.66
CA ALA A 259 7.57 8.03 6.85
C ALA A 259 7.70 8.49 8.31
N GLY A 260 6.57 8.80 8.96
CA GLY A 260 6.53 9.20 10.36
C GLY A 260 7.06 8.12 11.30
N THR A 261 6.68 6.86 11.08
CA THR A 261 7.11 5.75 11.95
C THR A 261 8.57 5.33 11.74
N LEU A 262 9.22 5.77 10.67
CA LEU A 262 10.67 5.64 10.48
C LEU A 262 11.48 6.73 11.21
N VAL A 263 10.85 7.84 11.61
CA VAL A 263 11.51 8.92 12.34
C VAL A 263 11.56 8.64 13.84
N ASP A 264 10.54 7.95 14.34
CA ASP A 264 10.35 7.66 15.77
C ASP A 264 10.98 6.31 16.21
N ALA A 265 11.64 5.60 15.31
CA ALA A 265 12.29 4.31 15.55
C ALA A 265 13.81 4.42 15.66
#